data_AF-A0A6P9C7T5-F1
#
_entry.id   AF-A0A6P9C7T5-F1
#
_cell.length_a   1.000
_cell.length_b   1.000
_cell.length_c   1.000
_cell.angle_alpha   90.00
_cell.angle_beta   90.00
_cell.angle_gamma   90.00
#
_symmetry.space_group_name_H-M   'P 1'
#
loop_
_entity.id
_entity.type
_entity.pdbx_description
1 polymer ?
#
loop_
_entity_poly.entity_id
_entity_poly.type
_entity_poly.pdbx_seq_one_letter_code
_entity_poly.pdbx_strand_id
1 'polypeptide(L)'
;MSSTEEIKTFQTLFKYQHSFITFKVISTACELGIFDLLRESGELLSSGTLAEHLKTSPIGLQRLLEACVGLKLLTLEWKDGKDFYGNTDFTNLYLVKSSPKSQYYSMKFYSEVMYPSMQHLPEVVRKGKNQSSSIYGTPNVFEIIYRSKEELQTSSSFLNELWPVLGREVLSAFDLSQFPLICDVGGNTGGLAKELISLYPKCIVTIFDLSKLAETFKNHCLPSEDSQITFHAGGGVLIVEMLLDEDKRGPSTAHFYSLLMLVLTEGKERSATEFNVLLRKAGFQKIELKKGSLFHIILGRK
;
A
#
# COMPACT_ATOMS: atom_id res chain seq x y z
N MET A 1 -29.44 -12.19 -23.87
CA MET A 1 -29.40 -12.06 -22.40
C MET A 1 -30.83 -11.87 -21.93
N SER A 2 -31.19 -12.35 -20.74
CA SER A 2 -32.51 -12.02 -20.17
C SER A 2 -32.55 -10.55 -19.72
N SER A 3 -33.72 -9.91 -19.67
CA SER A 3 -33.85 -8.52 -19.19
C SER A 3 -33.26 -8.31 -17.78
N THR A 4 -33.34 -9.32 -16.92
CA THR A 4 -32.74 -9.30 -15.57
C THR A 4 -31.20 -9.36 -15.62
N GLU A 5 -30.63 -10.08 -16.57
CA GLU A 5 -29.18 -10.18 -16.78
C GLU A 5 -28.60 -8.87 -17.36
N GLU A 6 -29.34 -8.22 -18.26
CA GLU A 6 -28.99 -6.90 -18.80
C GLU A 6 -28.95 -5.83 -17.69
N ILE A 7 -29.96 -5.78 -16.82
CA ILE A 7 -29.98 -4.84 -15.68
C ILE A 7 -28.78 -5.07 -14.75
N LYS A 8 -28.47 -6.33 -14.41
CA LYS A 8 -27.30 -6.67 -13.56
C LYS A 8 -25.98 -6.25 -14.20
N THR A 9 -25.87 -6.41 -15.52
CA THR A 9 -24.68 -6.02 -16.28
C THR A 9 -24.52 -4.49 -16.27
N PHE A 10 -25.60 -3.76 -16.50
CA PHE A 10 -25.60 -2.30 -16.41
C PHE A 10 -25.24 -1.78 -15.01
N GLN A 11 -25.79 -2.38 -13.95
CA GLN A 11 -25.42 -2.06 -12.56
C GLN A 11 -23.93 -2.26 -12.29
N THR A 12 -23.32 -3.27 -12.90
CA THR A 12 -21.88 -3.53 -12.78
C THR A 12 -21.07 -2.44 -13.48
N LEU A 13 -21.42 -2.08 -14.72
CA LEU A 13 -20.80 -0.96 -15.44
C LEU A 13 -20.93 0.36 -14.65
N PHE A 14 -22.12 0.63 -14.13
CA PHE A 14 -22.38 1.83 -13.33
C PHE A 14 -21.47 1.90 -12.10
N LYS A 15 -21.26 0.78 -11.39
CA LYS A 15 -20.31 0.71 -10.27
C LYS A 15 -18.88 1.01 -10.70
N TYR A 16 -18.42 0.46 -11.83
CA TYR A 16 -17.07 0.75 -12.35
C TYR A 16 -16.90 2.22 -12.70
N GLN A 17 -17.89 2.82 -13.37
CA GLN A 17 -17.88 4.26 -13.69
C GLN A 17 -17.79 5.15 -12.46
N HIS A 18 -18.36 4.75 -11.32
CA HIS A 18 -18.37 5.54 -10.08
C HIS A 18 -17.26 5.17 -9.10
N SER A 19 -16.41 4.18 -9.43
CA SER A 19 -15.35 3.71 -8.52
C SER A 19 -14.31 4.80 -8.23
N PHE A 20 -14.01 5.66 -9.22
CA PHE A 20 -13.11 6.80 -9.02
C PHE A 20 -13.68 7.85 -8.05
N ILE A 21 -15.01 8.05 -8.08
CA ILE A 21 -15.72 8.96 -7.17
C ILE A 21 -15.64 8.41 -5.76
N THR A 22 -15.86 7.10 -5.59
CA THR A 22 -15.70 6.42 -4.31
C THR A 22 -14.32 6.68 -3.74
N PHE A 23 -13.26 6.42 -4.51
CA PHE A 23 -11.88 6.69 -4.08
C PHE A 23 -11.68 8.15 -3.66
N LYS A 24 -12.14 9.13 -4.47
CA LYS A 24 -12.00 10.55 -4.16
C LYS A 24 -12.76 10.99 -2.92
N VAL A 25 -13.93 10.43 -2.63
CA VAL A 25 -14.66 10.68 -1.37
C VAL A 25 -13.79 10.29 -0.17
N ILE A 26 -13.22 9.07 -0.20
CA ILE A 26 -12.37 8.58 0.90
C ILE A 26 -11.10 9.43 1.02
N SER A 27 -10.41 9.68 -0.09
CA SER A 27 -9.15 10.42 -0.08
C SER A 27 -9.35 11.86 0.40
N THR A 28 -10.43 12.53 -0.05
CA THR A 28 -10.73 13.90 0.36
C THR A 28 -11.12 13.98 1.83
N ALA A 29 -11.85 12.98 2.37
CA ALA A 29 -12.14 12.93 3.79
C ALA A 29 -10.85 12.75 4.65
N CYS A 30 -9.89 11.96 4.16
CA CYS A 30 -8.55 11.86 4.77
C CYS A 30 -7.79 13.19 4.71
N GLU A 31 -7.75 13.82 3.53
CA GLU A 31 -7.05 15.08 3.26
C GLU A 31 -7.57 16.22 4.15
N LEU A 32 -8.89 16.33 4.27
CA LEU A 32 -9.55 17.32 5.14
C LEU A 32 -9.42 17.00 6.64
N GLY A 33 -8.87 15.85 7.03
CA GLY A 33 -8.68 15.48 8.44
C GLY A 33 -9.95 15.13 9.19
N ILE A 34 -11.03 14.72 8.49
CA ILE A 34 -12.33 14.39 9.11
C ILE A 34 -12.17 13.24 10.12
N PHE A 35 -11.50 12.16 9.69
CA PHE A 35 -11.36 10.95 10.49
C PHE A 35 -10.47 11.18 11.73
N ASP A 36 -9.40 11.95 11.57
CA ASP A 36 -8.50 12.31 12.67
C ASP A 36 -9.24 13.19 13.69
N LEU A 37 -9.96 14.22 13.25
CA LEU A 37 -10.74 15.10 14.15
C LEU A 37 -11.80 14.32 14.95
N LEU A 38 -12.52 13.41 14.31
CA LEU A 38 -13.50 12.54 14.98
C LEU A 38 -12.85 11.56 15.95
N ARG A 39 -11.60 11.13 15.70
CA ARG A 39 -10.85 10.30 16.64
C ARG A 39 -10.43 11.13 17.86
N GLU A 40 -9.88 12.32 17.61
CA GLU A 40 -9.33 13.21 18.63
C GLU A 40 -10.41 13.76 19.55
N SER A 41 -11.62 14.03 19.05
CA SER A 41 -12.74 14.48 19.87
C SER A 41 -13.20 13.43 20.89
N GLY A 42 -13.07 12.14 20.57
CA GLY A 42 -13.60 11.04 21.39
C GLY A 42 -15.14 10.95 21.43
N GLU A 43 -15.83 11.85 20.72
CA GLU A 43 -17.29 12.00 20.72
C GLU A 43 -17.83 12.22 19.31
N LEU A 44 -19.14 12.01 19.12
CA LEU A 44 -19.81 12.32 17.86
C LEU A 44 -19.91 13.83 17.67
N LEU A 45 -19.60 14.33 16.47
CA LEU A 45 -19.61 15.75 16.15
C LEU A 45 -20.69 16.08 15.11
N SER A 46 -21.33 17.25 15.24
CA SER A 46 -22.29 17.69 14.23
C SER A 46 -21.62 18.13 12.93
N SER A 47 -22.35 18.09 11.82
CA SER A 47 -21.84 18.58 10.52
C SER A 47 -21.35 20.03 10.61
N GLY A 48 -22.10 20.89 11.32
CA GLY A 48 -21.73 22.29 11.56
C GLY A 48 -20.44 22.43 12.35
N THR A 49 -20.30 21.68 13.44
CA THR A 49 -19.08 21.68 14.26
C THR A 49 -17.86 21.22 13.46
N LEU A 50 -18.00 20.15 12.68
CA LEU A 50 -16.93 19.66 11.80
C LEU A 50 -16.56 20.71 10.74
N ALA A 51 -17.54 21.39 10.16
CA ALA A 51 -17.31 22.42 9.14
C ALA A 51 -16.51 23.60 9.69
N GLU A 52 -16.86 24.05 10.90
CA GLU A 52 -16.16 25.13 11.61
C GLU A 52 -14.71 24.75 11.92
N HIS A 53 -14.47 23.58 12.52
CA HIS A 53 -13.13 23.14 12.91
C HIS A 53 -12.22 22.92 11.70
N LEU A 54 -12.75 22.32 10.64
CA LEU A 54 -12.01 22.02 9.42
C LEU A 54 -11.94 23.21 8.45
N LYS A 55 -12.58 24.34 8.77
CA LYS A 55 -12.64 25.55 7.93
C LYS A 55 -13.15 25.26 6.53
N THR A 56 -14.22 24.47 6.44
CA THR A 56 -14.84 24.06 5.17
C THR A 56 -16.24 24.66 5.01
N SER A 57 -16.76 24.66 3.77
CA SER A 57 -18.14 25.09 3.55
C SER A 57 -19.13 24.10 4.19
N PRO A 58 -20.17 24.55 4.92
CA PRO A 58 -21.14 23.66 5.54
C PRO A 58 -21.81 22.70 4.53
N ILE A 59 -22.22 23.22 3.37
CA ILE A 59 -22.90 22.44 2.32
C ILE A 59 -21.97 21.38 1.72
N GLY A 60 -20.72 21.75 1.42
CA GLY A 60 -19.75 20.83 0.83
C GLY A 60 -19.36 19.72 1.79
N LEU A 61 -19.11 20.07 3.06
CA LEU A 61 -18.76 19.08 4.08
C LEU A 61 -19.92 18.14 4.37
N GLN A 62 -21.14 18.65 4.53
CA GLN A 62 -22.32 17.81 4.80
C GLN A 62 -22.48 16.72 3.73
N ARG A 63 -22.40 17.08 2.43
CA ARG A 63 -22.50 16.09 1.34
C ARG A 63 -21.38 15.06 1.37
N LEU A 64 -20.17 15.47 1.76
CA LEU A 64 -19.03 14.56 1.89
C LEU A 64 -19.22 13.59 3.06
N LEU A 65 -19.72 14.08 4.20
CA LEU A 65 -20.04 13.26 5.38
C LEU A 65 -21.15 12.25 5.06
N GLU A 66 -22.23 12.69 4.41
CA GLU A 66 -23.32 11.82 3.95
C GLU A 66 -22.82 10.72 2.99
N ALA A 67 -21.92 11.07 2.07
CA ALA A 67 -21.27 10.10 1.20
C ALA A 67 -20.41 9.10 2.00
N CYS A 68 -19.65 9.57 3.00
CA CYS A 68 -18.87 8.69 3.87
C CYS A 68 -19.75 7.76 4.72
N VAL A 69 -20.92 8.21 5.16
CA VAL A 69 -21.93 7.35 5.82
C VAL A 69 -22.45 6.30 4.83
N GLY A 70 -22.78 6.70 3.60
CA GLY A 70 -23.20 5.77 2.54
C GLY A 70 -22.15 4.71 2.20
N LEU A 71 -20.86 5.05 2.32
CA LEU A 71 -19.72 4.15 2.18
C LEU A 71 -19.40 3.36 3.46
N LYS A 72 -20.15 3.55 4.55
CA LYS A 72 -19.95 2.91 5.87
C LYS A 72 -18.60 3.23 6.51
N LEU A 73 -18.06 4.41 6.21
CA LEU A 73 -16.85 4.95 6.85
C LEU A 73 -17.21 5.75 8.10
N LEU A 74 -18.39 6.37 8.12
CA LEU A 74 -18.90 7.10 9.27
C LEU A 74 -20.22 6.51 9.74
N THR A 75 -20.48 6.63 11.05
CA THR A 75 -21.81 6.48 11.64
C THR A 75 -22.55 7.82 11.58
N LEU A 76 -23.87 7.78 11.63
CA LEU A 76 -24.74 8.95 11.70
C LEU A 76 -25.83 8.71 12.75
N GLU A 77 -25.93 9.61 13.72
CA GLU A 77 -27.01 9.68 14.69
C GLU A 77 -27.79 10.99 14.54
N TRP A 78 -29.10 10.94 14.78
CA TRP A 78 -29.96 12.12 14.83
C TRP A 78 -30.38 12.37 16.27
N LYS A 79 -30.09 13.57 16.79
CA LYS A 79 -30.52 14.01 18.13
C LYS A 79 -31.05 15.44 18.05
N ASP A 80 -32.25 15.66 18.55
CA ASP A 80 -32.92 16.97 18.58
C ASP A 80 -32.91 17.71 17.23
N GLY A 81 -33.11 16.96 16.14
CA GLY A 81 -33.11 17.50 14.78
C GLY A 81 -31.72 17.85 14.21
N LYS A 82 -30.64 17.49 14.89
CA LYS A 82 -29.24 17.67 14.44
C LYS A 82 -28.60 16.34 14.11
N ASP A 83 -27.72 16.37 13.11
CA ASP A 83 -26.89 15.23 12.71
C ASP A 83 -25.61 15.16 13.56
N PHE A 84 -25.17 13.94 13.87
CA PHE A 84 -23.95 13.67 14.63
C PHE A 84 -23.20 12.51 13.98
N TYR A 85 -21.94 12.74 13.61
CA TYR A 85 -21.10 11.79 12.89
C TYR A 85 -20.01 11.22 13.81
N GLY A 86 -19.63 9.98 13.56
CA GLY A 86 -18.52 9.31 14.22
C GLY A 86 -17.79 8.35 13.27
N ASN A 87 -16.56 7.97 13.62
CA ASN A 87 -15.84 6.96 12.86
C ASN A 87 -16.44 5.56 13.09
N THR A 88 -16.51 4.74 12.05
CA THR A 88 -16.67 3.29 12.22
C THR A 88 -15.36 2.64 12.66
N ASP A 89 -15.41 1.39 13.12
CA ASP A 89 -14.21 0.61 13.48
C ASP A 89 -13.23 0.49 12.31
N PHE A 90 -13.75 0.32 11.07
CA PHE A 90 -12.93 0.28 9.86
C PHE A 90 -12.12 1.58 9.69
N THR A 91 -12.79 2.73 9.79
CA THR A 91 -12.15 4.05 9.64
C THR A 91 -11.15 4.31 10.75
N ASN A 92 -11.54 3.98 11.99
CA ASN A 92 -10.71 4.04 13.16
C ASN A 92 -9.42 3.21 13.03
N LEU A 93 -9.50 2.04 12.40
CA LEU A 93 -8.39 1.13 12.24
C LEU A 93 -7.47 1.50 11.07
N TYR A 94 -8.04 1.91 9.93
CA TYR A 94 -7.30 2.03 8.67
C TYR A 94 -7.16 3.44 8.11
N LEU A 95 -7.98 4.42 8.51
CA LEU A 95 -7.99 5.76 7.89
C LEU A 95 -7.57 6.89 8.82
N VAL A 96 -7.51 6.63 10.13
CA VAL A 96 -6.97 7.56 11.13
C VAL A 96 -5.45 7.45 11.19
N LYS A 97 -4.73 8.57 11.14
CA LYS A 97 -3.24 8.62 11.10
C LYS A 97 -2.57 8.00 12.32
N SER A 98 -3.16 8.20 13.49
CA SER A 98 -2.60 7.72 14.76
C SER A 98 -2.77 6.21 14.97
N SER A 99 -3.51 5.51 14.11
CA SER A 99 -3.65 4.06 14.19
C SER A 99 -2.33 3.37 13.79
N PRO A 100 -1.86 2.35 14.53
CA PRO A 100 -0.69 1.56 14.15
C PRO A 100 -0.92 0.73 12.87
N LYS A 101 -2.16 0.60 12.40
CA LYS A 101 -2.54 -0.06 11.14
C LYS A 101 -3.07 0.91 10.09
N SER A 102 -2.80 2.21 10.26
CA SER A 102 -3.24 3.24 9.33
C SER A 102 -2.77 2.94 7.91
N GLN A 103 -3.61 3.28 6.95
CA GLN A 103 -3.36 3.31 5.51
C GLN A 103 -3.51 4.75 5.00
N TYR A 104 -3.34 5.76 5.86
CA TYR A 104 -3.51 7.15 5.51
C TYR A 104 -2.53 7.59 4.43
N TYR A 105 -1.23 7.27 4.58
CA TYR A 105 -0.23 7.64 3.60
C TYR A 105 -0.38 6.85 2.30
N SER A 106 -0.93 5.64 2.35
CA SER A 106 -1.40 4.92 1.17
C SER A 106 -2.50 5.70 0.44
N MET A 107 -3.56 6.13 1.13
CA MET A 107 -4.60 6.97 0.52
C MET A 107 -4.05 8.29 -0.04
N LYS A 108 -3.13 8.95 0.69
CA LYS A 108 -2.46 10.17 0.25
C LYS A 108 -1.65 9.94 -1.02
N PHE A 109 -0.78 8.93 -1.04
CA PHE A 109 0.05 8.59 -2.19
C PHE A 109 -0.80 8.23 -3.42
N TYR A 110 -1.86 7.44 -3.24
CA TYR A 110 -2.77 7.14 -4.34
C TYR A 110 -3.50 8.39 -4.87
N SER A 111 -3.87 9.33 -4.00
CA SER A 111 -4.58 10.55 -4.41
C SER A 111 -3.69 11.55 -5.12
N GLU A 112 -2.46 11.73 -4.64
CA GLU A 112 -1.53 12.76 -5.13
C GLU A 112 -0.65 12.29 -6.28
N VAL A 113 -0.34 10.98 -6.35
CA VAL A 113 0.58 10.43 -7.35
C VAL A 113 -0.18 9.51 -8.31
N MET A 114 -0.73 8.41 -7.82
CA MET A 114 -1.31 7.36 -8.70
C MET A 114 -2.48 7.90 -9.52
N TYR A 115 -3.44 8.57 -8.88
CA TYR A 115 -4.67 9.03 -9.50
C TYR A 115 -4.40 10.02 -10.65
N PRO A 116 -3.57 11.08 -10.49
CA PRO A 116 -3.15 11.91 -11.61
C PRO A 116 -2.41 11.15 -12.70
N SER A 117 -1.49 10.24 -12.35
CA SER A 117 -0.72 9.47 -13.35
C SER A 117 -1.62 8.63 -14.27
N MET A 118 -2.78 8.17 -13.79
CA MET A 118 -3.73 7.41 -14.60
C MET A 118 -4.35 8.19 -15.77
N GLN A 119 -4.28 9.53 -15.77
CA GLN A 119 -4.67 10.34 -16.93
C GLN A 119 -3.84 10.02 -18.17
N HIS A 120 -2.63 9.50 -17.98
CA HIS A 120 -1.69 9.17 -19.05
C HIS A 120 -1.76 7.70 -19.50
N LEU A 121 -2.63 6.88 -18.90
CA LEU A 121 -2.73 5.46 -19.21
C LEU A 121 -2.91 5.18 -20.73
N PRO A 122 -3.76 5.90 -21.49
CA PRO A 122 -3.91 5.63 -22.92
C PRO A 122 -2.60 5.76 -23.71
N GLU A 123 -1.78 6.77 -23.40
CA GLU A 123 -0.47 6.97 -24.03
C GLU A 123 0.55 5.92 -23.58
N VAL A 124 0.55 5.59 -22.29
CA VAL A 124 1.38 4.51 -21.73
C VAL A 124 1.10 3.18 -22.44
N VAL A 125 -0.18 2.83 -22.65
CA VAL A 125 -0.59 1.62 -23.36
C VAL A 125 -0.17 1.65 -24.82
N ARG A 126 -0.39 2.77 -25.53
CA ARG A 126 0.03 2.91 -26.94
C ARG A 126 1.53 2.73 -27.13
N LYS A 127 2.34 3.21 -26.20
CA LYS A 127 3.81 3.20 -26.29
C LYS A 127 4.48 2.03 -25.58
N GLY A 128 3.75 1.32 -24.71
CA GLY A 128 4.26 0.20 -23.92
C GLY A 128 5.33 0.59 -22.89
N LYS A 129 5.34 1.84 -22.41
CA LYS A 129 6.32 2.33 -21.42
C LYS A 129 5.81 3.53 -20.64
N ASN A 130 6.32 3.72 -19.42
CA ASN A 130 6.01 4.90 -18.61
C ASN A 130 6.32 6.20 -19.36
N GLN A 131 5.58 7.26 -19.02
CA GLN A 131 5.71 8.58 -19.64
C GLN A 131 6.34 9.60 -18.66
N SER A 132 7.04 9.12 -17.63
CA SER A 132 7.57 9.94 -16.54
C SER A 132 8.49 11.05 -17.05
N SER A 133 9.33 10.77 -18.06
CA SER A 133 10.22 11.78 -18.64
C SER A 133 9.47 12.94 -19.28
N SER A 134 8.35 12.68 -19.96
CA SER A 134 7.56 13.73 -20.60
C SER A 134 6.68 14.50 -19.63
N ILE A 135 6.27 13.87 -18.52
CA ILE A 135 5.35 14.47 -17.55
C ILE A 135 6.13 15.22 -16.45
N TYR A 136 7.19 14.61 -15.94
CA TYR A 136 7.91 15.07 -14.74
C TYR A 136 9.38 15.42 -15.03
N GLY A 137 9.83 15.30 -16.28
CA GLY A 137 11.20 15.65 -16.69
C GLY A 137 12.26 14.60 -16.37
N THR A 138 11.88 13.46 -15.77
CA THR A 138 12.82 12.35 -15.47
C THR A 138 12.18 10.98 -15.75
N PRO A 139 12.90 10.01 -16.34
CA PRO A 139 12.42 8.63 -16.46
C PRO A 139 12.37 7.90 -15.11
N ASN A 140 13.07 8.41 -14.09
CA ASN A 140 13.24 7.73 -12.82
C ASN A 140 12.14 8.12 -11.83
N VAL A 141 11.20 7.21 -11.58
CA VAL A 141 10.12 7.46 -10.61
C VAL A 141 10.62 7.77 -9.21
N PHE A 142 11.76 7.20 -8.80
CA PHE A 142 12.37 7.46 -7.49
C PHE A 142 12.86 8.90 -7.35
N GLU A 143 13.24 9.57 -8.44
CA GLU A 143 13.56 11.00 -8.42
C GLU A 143 12.34 11.89 -8.23
N ILE A 144 11.15 11.39 -8.58
CA ILE A 144 9.88 12.08 -8.40
C ILE A 144 9.39 11.88 -6.97
N ILE A 145 9.33 10.62 -6.51
CA ILE A 145 8.76 10.28 -5.20
C ILE A 145 9.71 10.57 -4.03
N TYR A 146 11.01 10.78 -4.28
CA TYR A 146 12.02 11.17 -3.28
C TYR A 146 12.64 12.55 -3.53
N ARG A 147 11.92 13.44 -4.23
CA ARG A 147 12.42 14.77 -4.63
C ARG A 147 12.68 15.70 -3.44
N SER A 148 11.80 15.73 -2.46
CA SER A 148 11.92 16.49 -1.22
C SER A 148 11.81 15.59 0.01
N LYS A 149 12.11 16.16 1.19
CA LYS A 149 11.93 15.48 2.47
C LYS A 149 10.48 15.05 2.72
N GLU A 150 9.51 15.88 2.33
CA GLU A 150 8.09 15.59 2.52
C GLU A 150 7.61 14.43 1.63
N GLU A 151 8.02 14.42 0.36
CA GLU A 151 7.66 13.36 -0.59
C GLU A 151 8.35 12.05 -0.21
N LEU A 152 9.62 12.11 0.22
CA LEU A 152 10.34 10.95 0.76
C LEU A 152 9.66 10.39 2.00
N GLN A 153 9.24 11.24 2.95
CA GLN A 153 8.52 10.81 4.14
C GLN A 153 7.17 10.19 3.79
N THR A 154 6.40 10.82 2.90
CA THR A 154 5.09 10.32 2.46
C THR A 154 5.23 8.96 1.78
N SER A 155 6.17 8.82 0.84
CA SER A 155 6.42 7.57 0.11
C SER A 155 6.93 6.45 1.00
N SER A 156 7.84 6.77 1.94
CA SER A 156 8.36 5.80 2.91
C SER A 156 7.27 5.34 3.88
N SER A 157 6.42 6.26 4.32
CA SER A 157 5.29 5.91 5.20
C SER A 157 4.29 5.02 4.46
N PHE A 158 3.93 5.35 3.22
CA PHE A 158 3.09 4.51 2.35
C PHE A 158 3.65 3.08 2.23
N LEU A 159 4.92 2.92 1.88
CA LEU A 159 5.53 1.59 1.72
C LEU A 159 5.57 0.78 3.03
N ASN A 160 5.62 1.46 4.18
CA ASN A 160 5.63 0.80 5.48
C ASN A 160 4.25 0.45 6.03
N GLU A 161 3.21 1.24 5.73
CA GLU A 161 1.86 1.07 6.28
C GLU A 161 1.27 -0.32 5.98
N LEU A 162 1.75 -0.99 4.95
CA LEU A 162 1.33 -2.35 4.60
C LEU A 162 1.72 -3.40 5.64
N TRP A 163 2.89 -3.26 6.26
CA TRP A 163 3.52 -4.34 7.03
C TRP A 163 2.88 -4.61 8.41
N PRO A 164 2.39 -3.61 9.17
CA PRO A 164 1.61 -3.88 10.39
C PRO A 164 0.31 -4.67 10.14
N VAL A 165 -0.17 -4.72 8.89
CA VAL A 165 -1.37 -5.44 8.49
C VAL A 165 -1.04 -6.84 7.97
N LEU A 166 -0.06 -6.96 7.06
CA LEU A 166 0.22 -8.21 6.33
C LEU A 166 1.56 -8.86 6.69
N GLY A 167 2.45 -8.16 7.38
CA GLY A 167 3.81 -8.62 7.66
C GLY A 167 3.84 -9.96 8.36
N ARG A 168 2.95 -10.18 9.34
CA ARG A 168 2.85 -11.48 10.03
C ARG A 168 2.45 -12.62 9.12
N GLU A 169 1.46 -12.42 8.24
CA GLU A 169 1.03 -13.45 7.29
C GLU A 169 2.19 -13.82 6.35
N VAL A 170 2.85 -12.79 5.79
CA VAL A 170 3.96 -12.96 4.86
C VAL A 170 5.15 -13.69 5.51
N LEU A 171 5.60 -13.22 6.67
CA LEU A 171 6.82 -13.69 7.32
C LEU A 171 6.66 -15.05 8.03
N SER A 172 5.42 -15.48 8.28
CA SER A 172 5.13 -16.81 8.84
C SER A 172 4.80 -17.87 7.78
N ALA A 173 4.79 -17.49 6.49
CA ALA A 173 4.52 -18.42 5.39
C ALA A 173 5.57 -19.55 5.30
N PHE A 174 6.81 -19.25 5.69
CA PHE A 174 7.90 -20.21 5.85
C PHE A 174 8.54 -20.02 7.23
N ASP A 175 9.14 -21.08 7.78
CA ASP A 175 9.98 -20.98 8.97
C ASP A 175 11.31 -20.31 8.60
N LEU A 176 11.45 -19.04 8.99
CA LEU A 176 12.64 -18.24 8.74
C LEU A 176 13.70 -18.37 9.84
N SER A 177 13.43 -19.11 10.93
CA SER A 177 14.39 -19.28 12.04
C SER A 177 15.69 -19.99 11.62
N GLN A 178 15.66 -20.70 10.50
CA GLN A 178 16.83 -21.32 9.87
C GLN A 178 17.80 -20.30 9.23
N PHE A 179 17.39 -19.04 9.09
CA PHE A 179 18.18 -17.94 8.53
C PHE A 179 18.52 -16.93 9.63
N PRO A 180 19.63 -17.11 10.38
CA PRO A 180 19.97 -16.24 11.49
C PRO A 180 20.41 -14.83 11.05
N LEU A 181 20.82 -14.68 9.78
CA LEU A 181 21.16 -13.40 9.16
C LEU A 181 20.26 -13.18 7.95
N ILE A 182 19.53 -12.07 7.93
CA ILE A 182 18.58 -11.71 6.87
C ILE A 182 18.94 -10.32 6.35
N CYS A 183 18.95 -10.16 5.02
CA CYS A 183 19.14 -8.87 4.38
C CYS A 183 17.84 -8.47 3.67
N ASP A 184 17.24 -7.37 4.09
CA ASP A 184 16.06 -6.76 3.47
C ASP A 184 16.50 -5.78 2.38
N VAL A 185 16.50 -6.25 1.13
CA VAL A 185 16.96 -5.50 -0.05
C VAL A 185 15.82 -4.65 -0.59
N GLY A 186 15.95 -3.33 -0.53
CA GLY A 186 14.83 -2.40 -0.77
C GLY A 186 13.88 -2.27 0.43
N GLY A 187 14.38 -2.53 1.65
CA GLY A 187 13.59 -2.56 2.88
C GLY A 187 13.07 -1.21 3.37
N ASN A 188 13.28 -0.13 2.61
CA ASN A 188 12.88 1.23 2.93
C ASN A 188 13.40 1.64 4.33
N THR A 189 12.52 2.12 5.21
CA THR A 189 12.80 2.53 6.58
C THR A 189 12.53 1.39 7.59
N GLY A 190 12.45 0.15 7.08
CA GLY A 190 12.48 -1.08 7.89
C GLY A 190 11.13 -1.54 8.42
N GLY A 191 10.01 -1.20 7.78
CA GLY A 191 8.69 -1.65 8.23
C GLY A 191 8.57 -3.18 8.31
N LEU A 192 8.98 -3.89 7.25
CA LEU A 192 8.97 -5.36 7.24
C LEU A 192 10.02 -5.95 8.18
N ALA A 193 11.23 -5.37 8.23
CA ALA A 193 12.29 -5.77 9.15
C ALA A 193 11.84 -5.72 10.63
N LYS A 194 11.05 -4.72 11.04
CA LYS A 194 10.46 -4.62 12.39
C LYS A 194 9.51 -5.78 12.70
N GLU A 195 8.65 -6.14 11.75
CA GLU A 195 7.77 -7.32 11.89
C GLU A 195 8.59 -8.61 11.97
N LEU A 196 9.69 -8.68 11.21
CA LEU A 196 10.58 -9.85 11.18
C LEU A 196 11.24 -10.09 12.53
N ILE A 197 11.88 -9.07 13.13
CA ILE A 197 12.55 -9.23 14.43
C ILE A 197 11.55 -9.48 15.57
N SER A 198 10.30 -9.04 15.44
CA SER A 198 9.22 -9.34 16.38
C SER A 198 8.85 -10.83 16.36
N LEU A 199 8.81 -11.45 15.18
CA LEU A 199 8.50 -12.88 15.00
C LEU A 199 9.70 -13.79 15.24
N TYR A 200 10.89 -13.35 14.84
CA TYR A 200 12.14 -14.10 14.92
C TYR A 200 13.20 -13.30 15.68
N PRO A 201 13.10 -13.17 17.02
CA PRO A 201 13.95 -12.29 17.83
C PRO A 201 15.43 -12.70 17.87
N LYS A 202 15.77 -13.87 17.33
CA LYS A 202 17.15 -14.36 17.20
C LYS A 202 17.79 -14.02 15.85
N CYS A 203 17.01 -13.54 14.88
CA CYS A 203 17.53 -13.15 13.57
C CYS A 203 18.13 -11.75 13.64
N ILE A 204 19.28 -11.57 12.98
CA ILE A 204 19.89 -10.28 12.72
C ILE A 204 19.42 -9.83 11.35
N VAL A 205 18.88 -8.61 11.26
CA VAL A 205 18.36 -8.06 10.01
C VAL A 205 19.17 -6.84 9.60
N THR A 206 19.71 -6.87 8.38
CA THR A 206 20.35 -5.73 7.73
C THR A 206 19.42 -5.19 6.66
N ILE A 207 19.17 -3.88 6.65
CA ILE A 207 18.40 -3.22 5.59
C ILE A 207 19.37 -2.64 4.56
N PHE A 208 19.18 -2.96 3.28
CA PHE A 208 19.98 -2.42 2.18
C PHE A 208 19.10 -1.58 1.26
N ASP A 209 19.31 -0.27 1.24
CA ASP A 209 18.52 0.67 0.43
C ASP A 209 19.37 1.88 -0.01
N LEU A 210 18.78 2.80 -0.76
CA LEU A 210 19.40 4.04 -1.23
C LEU A 210 19.89 4.90 -0.06
N SER A 211 21.04 5.57 -0.25
CA SER A 211 21.69 6.38 0.80
C SER A 211 20.78 7.46 1.41
N LYS A 212 19.90 8.07 0.59
CA LYS A 212 18.92 9.07 1.03
C LYS A 212 17.95 8.54 2.11
N LEU A 213 17.66 7.24 2.10
CA LEU A 213 16.81 6.59 3.12
C LEU A 213 17.60 6.24 4.38
N ALA A 214 18.88 5.86 4.23
CA ALA A 214 19.76 5.59 5.35
C ALA A 214 19.96 6.82 6.26
N GLU A 215 19.97 8.03 5.71
CA GLU A 215 20.01 9.28 6.51
C GLU A 215 18.77 9.47 7.40
N THR A 216 17.61 8.99 6.96
CA THR A 216 16.36 9.02 7.75
C THR A 216 16.39 7.98 8.87
N PHE A 217 17.11 6.86 8.66
CA PHE A 217 17.23 5.76 9.61
C PHE A 217 18.27 6.02 10.72
N LYS A 218 19.26 6.90 10.50
CA LYS A 218 20.39 7.16 11.40
C LYS A 218 20.06 7.68 12.82
N ASN A 219 18.78 7.78 13.19
CA ASN A 219 18.36 8.08 14.56
C ASN A 219 17.93 6.85 15.39
N HIS A 220 17.85 5.63 14.82
CA HIS A 220 17.43 4.44 15.55
C HIS A 220 18.07 3.15 15.01
N CYS A 221 19.32 2.88 15.41
CA CYS A 221 19.97 1.56 15.57
C CYS A 221 21.49 1.72 15.46
N LEU A 222 22.21 1.38 16.53
CA LEU A 222 23.65 1.11 16.47
C LEU A 222 23.84 -0.40 16.30
N PRO A 223 24.72 -0.89 15.40
CA PRO A 223 25.10 -2.28 15.40
C PRO A 223 25.94 -2.58 16.65
N SER A 224 25.64 -3.68 17.32
CA SER A 224 26.55 -4.29 18.30
C SER A 224 27.72 -4.92 17.55
N GLU A 225 28.93 -4.59 17.96
CA GLU A 225 30.17 -5.23 17.53
C GLU A 225 30.16 -6.68 18.02
N ASP A 226 30.01 -7.66 17.13
CA ASP A 226 30.58 -9.00 17.36
C ASP A 226 30.68 -9.83 16.06
N SER A 227 31.92 -10.21 15.75
CA SER A 227 32.42 -11.04 14.63
C SER A 227 32.35 -10.43 13.21
N GLN A 228 33.52 -10.21 12.60
CA GLN A 228 33.64 -9.61 11.26
C GLN A 228 33.43 -10.60 10.11
N ILE A 229 33.43 -11.92 10.36
CA ILE A 229 33.30 -12.94 9.31
C ILE A 229 32.57 -14.17 9.85
N THR A 230 31.43 -14.50 9.26
CA THR A 230 30.70 -15.75 9.49
C THR A 230 30.50 -16.49 8.15
N PHE A 231 30.69 -17.81 8.15
CA PHE A 231 30.46 -18.65 6.97
C PHE A 231 29.16 -19.42 7.15
N HIS A 232 28.21 -19.23 6.22
CA HIS A 232 26.97 -19.99 6.17
C HIS A 232 26.95 -20.79 4.86
N ALA A 233 26.85 -22.12 4.96
CA ALA A 233 26.62 -22.97 3.80
C ALA A 233 25.13 -22.94 3.43
N GLY A 234 24.85 -22.68 2.14
CA GLY A 234 23.49 -22.49 1.66
C GLY A 234 22.96 -21.08 1.88
N GLY A 235 21.75 -20.83 1.42
CA GLY A 235 21.09 -19.53 1.53
C GLY A 235 19.80 -19.51 0.73
N GLY A 236 19.01 -18.46 0.91
CA GLY A 236 17.76 -18.33 0.17
C GLY A 236 17.41 -16.89 -0.15
N VAL A 237 16.48 -16.75 -1.08
CA VAL A 237 15.79 -15.50 -1.39
C VAL A 237 14.31 -15.69 -1.11
N LEU A 238 13.74 -14.78 -0.33
CA LEU A 238 12.31 -14.70 -0.07
C LEU A 238 11.74 -13.57 -0.94
N ILE A 239 10.80 -13.91 -1.82
CA ILE A 239 10.10 -12.95 -2.68
C ILE A 239 8.66 -12.85 -2.18
N VAL A 240 8.17 -11.62 -1.99
CA VAL A 240 6.82 -11.33 -1.52
C VAL A 240 6.15 -10.44 -2.56
N GLU A 241 5.27 -11.01 -3.37
CA GLU A 241 4.72 -10.33 -4.56
C GLU A 241 3.26 -10.72 -4.82
N MET A 242 2.51 -9.86 -5.51
CA MET A 242 1.22 -10.23 -6.07
C MET A 242 1.46 -11.06 -7.33
N LEU A 243 0.91 -12.28 -7.42
CA LEU A 243 1.12 -13.12 -8.61
C LEU A 243 -0.08 -13.09 -9.53
N LEU A 244 0.22 -13.15 -10.83
CA LEU A 244 -0.76 -13.49 -11.85
C LEU A 244 -1.03 -14.99 -11.83
N ASP A 245 -2.28 -15.37 -12.07
CA ASP A 245 -2.65 -16.73 -12.40
C ASP A 245 -1.88 -17.19 -13.65
N GLU A 246 -1.56 -18.47 -13.72
CA GLU A 246 -0.76 -19.02 -14.83
C GLU A 246 -1.45 -18.87 -16.19
N ASP A 247 -2.78 -18.85 -16.23
CA ASP A 247 -3.57 -18.60 -17.44
C ASP A 247 -3.80 -17.10 -17.73
N LYS A 248 -3.24 -16.23 -16.88
CA LYS A 248 -3.33 -14.76 -16.89
C LYS A 248 -4.75 -14.20 -16.81
N ARG A 249 -5.73 -14.96 -16.31
CA ARG A 249 -7.11 -14.47 -16.16
C ARG A 249 -7.35 -13.65 -14.89
N GLY A 250 -6.47 -13.77 -13.91
CA GLY A 250 -6.65 -13.08 -12.64
C GLY A 250 -5.41 -13.12 -11.75
N PRO A 251 -5.58 -12.68 -10.49
CA PRO A 251 -6.70 -11.87 -10.03
C PRO A 251 -6.68 -10.48 -10.68
N SER A 252 -7.84 -9.81 -10.79
CA SER A 252 -7.91 -8.47 -11.39
C SER A 252 -7.03 -7.45 -10.67
N THR A 253 -6.83 -7.61 -9.36
CA THR A 253 -5.93 -6.78 -8.55
C THR A 253 -4.49 -6.85 -9.04
N ALA A 254 -3.96 -8.05 -9.34
CA ALA A 254 -2.60 -8.20 -9.89
C ALA A 254 -2.48 -7.55 -11.28
N HIS A 255 -3.51 -7.63 -12.11
CA HIS A 255 -3.52 -6.91 -13.40
C HIS A 255 -3.53 -5.40 -13.23
N PHE A 256 -4.30 -4.88 -12.27
CA PHE A 256 -4.33 -3.45 -11.96
C PHE A 256 -2.97 -2.97 -11.45
N TYR A 257 -2.33 -3.72 -10.54
CA TYR A 257 -0.97 -3.44 -10.09
C TYR A 257 0.04 -3.51 -11.23
N SER A 258 -0.07 -4.48 -12.15
CA SER A 258 0.82 -4.55 -13.30
C SER A 258 0.66 -3.33 -14.23
N LEU A 259 -0.54 -2.77 -14.37
CA LEU A 259 -0.75 -1.50 -15.10
C LEU A 259 -0.16 -0.31 -14.35
N LEU A 260 -0.29 -0.26 -13.01
CA LEU A 260 0.37 0.76 -12.20
C LEU A 260 1.89 0.68 -12.34
N MET A 261 2.46 -0.54 -12.36
CA MET A 261 3.89 -0.76 -12.60
C MET A 261 4.30 -0.27 -13.99
N LEU A 262 3.47 -0.45 -15.03
CA LEU A 262 3.76 0.08 -16.36
C LEU A 262 3.67 1.61 -16.42
N VAL A 263 2.74 2.21 -15.68
CA VAL A 263 2.55 3.67 -15.63
C VAL A 263 3.70 4.35 -14.89
N LEU A 264 4.17 3.77 -13.79
CA LEU A 264 5.14 4.41 -12.90
C LEU A 264 6.56 3.90 -13.06
N THR A 265 6.74 2.63 -13.39
CA THR A 265 8.05 1.95 -13.35
C THR A 265 8.38 1.35 -14.72
N GLU A 266 9.38 0.48 -14.76
CA GLU A 266 9.68 -0.39 -15.90
C GLU A 266 9.29 -1.86 -15.62
N GLY A 267 8.63 -2.09 -14.48
CA GLY A 267 8.27 -3.40 -13.95
C GLY A 267 6.90 -3.91 -14.45
N LYS A 268 6.56 -5.10 -13.94
CA LYS A 268 5.28 -5.79 -14.14
C LYS A 268 5.08 -6.86 -13.07
N GLU A 269 3.84 -7.26 -12.86
CA GLU A 269 3.54 -8.49 -12.13
C GLU A 269 3.86 -9.73 -12.97
N ARG A 270 4.06 -10.87 -12.30
CA ARG A 270 4.48 -12.13 -12.92
C ARG A 270 3.73 -13.31 -12.33
N SER A 271 3.60 -14.39 -13.10
CA SER A 271 3.12 -15.67 -12.55
C SER A 271 4.21 -16.38 -11.73
N ALA A 272 3.82 -17.42 -10.98
CA ALA A 272 4.78 -18.22 -10.22
C ALA A 272 5.78 -18.93 -11.16
N THR A 273 5.33 -19.38 -12.33
CA THR A 273 6.21 -19.96 -13.36
C THR A 273 7.24 -18.95 -13.86
N GLU A 274 6.85 -17.71 -14.13
CA GLU A 274 7.77 -16.64 -14.55
C GLU A 274 8.84 -16.38 -13.48
N PHE A 275 8.47 -16.34 -12.20
CA PHE A 275 9.44 -16.25 -11.10
C PHE A 275 10.34 -17.48 -10.98
N ASN A 276 9.80 -18.70 -11.16
CA ASN A 276 10.59 -19.92 -11.14
C ASN A 276 11.70 -19.89 -12.19
N VAL A 277 11.37 -19.48 -13.43
CA VAL A 277 12.36 -19.32 -14.50
C VAL A 277 13.47 -18.34 -14.11
N LEU A 278 13.13 -17.19 -13.52
CA LEU A 278 14.10 -16.19 -13.06
C LEU A 278 15.02 -16.75 -11.96
N LEU A 279 14.44 -17.41 -10.96
CA LEU A 279 15.16 -18.02 -9.85
C LEU A 279 16.09 -19.16 -10.31
N ARG A 280 15.61 -20.03 -11.21
CA ARG A 280 16.42 -21.11 -11.81
C ARG A 280 17.61 -20.54 -12.58
N LYS A 281 17.38 -19.51 -13.39
CA LYS A 281 18.45 -18.83 -14.13
C LYS A 281 19.48 -18.19 -13.20
N ALA A 282 19.07 -17.73 -12.02
CA ALA A 282 19.95 -17.20 -10.97
C ALA A 282 20.64 -18.29 -10.11
N GLY A 283 20.39 -19.57 -10.41
CA GLY A 283 21.04 -20.73 -9.78
C GLY A 283 20.34 -21.27 -8.52
N PHE A 284 19.12 -20.84 -8.21
CA PHE A 284 18.34 -21.43 -7.11
C PHE A 284 17.78 -22.80 -7.51
N GLN A 285 17.89 -23.78 -6.61
CA GLN A 285 17.57 -25.18 -6.89
C GLN A 285 16.26 -25.67 -6.26
N LYS A 286 15.90 -25.17 -5.08
CA LYS A 286 14.64 -25.53 -4.41
C LYS A 286 13.78 -24.28 -4.35
N ILE A 287 12.67 -24.28 -5.08
CA ILE A 287 11.76 -23.14 -5.18
C ILE A 287 10.41 -23.60 -4.68
N GLU A 288 9.92 -22.97 -3.62
CA GLU A 288 8.65 -23.26 -2.98
C GLU A 288 7.75 -22.03 -3.01
N LEU A 289 6.45 -22.21 -3.22
CA LEU A 289 5.46 -21.14 -3.22
C LEU A 289 4.44 -21.38 -2.10
N LYS A 290 4.13 -20.33 -1.34
CA LYS A 290 3.01 -20.27 -0.39
C LYS A 290 2.08 -19.14 -0.82
N LYS A 291 0.82 -19.47 -1.06
CA LYS A 291 -0.22 -18.48 -1.38
C LYS A 291 -0.68 -17.82 -0.09
N GLY A 292 -0.50 -16.50 0.03
CA GLY A 292 -1.18 -15.66 1.01
C GLY A 292 -2.46 -15.03 0.46
N SER A 293 -3.04 -14.13 1.23
CA SER A 293 -4.31 -13.44 0.98
C SER A 293 -4.22 -12.41 -0.13
N LEU A 294 -3.22 -11.52 -0.05
CA LEU A 294 -2.95 -10.47 -1.03
C LEU A 294 -1.60 -10.68 -1.72
N PHE A 295 -0.55 -10.92 -0.93
CA PHE A 295 0.78 -11.26 -1.42
C PHE A 295 1.01 -12.76 -1.34
N HIS A 296 1.79 -13.30 -2.27
CA HIS A 296 2.27 -14.67 -2.25
C HIS A 296 3.76 -14.69 -2.03
N ILE A 297 4.24 -15.77 -1.41
CA ILE A 297 5.58 -15.85 -0.87
C ILE A 297 6.31 -16.98 -1.58
N ILE A 298 7.41 -16.65 -2.24
CA ILE A 298 8.27 -17.61 -2.95
C ILE A 298 9.60 -17.69 -2.21
N LEU A 299 9.99 -18.89 -1.80
CA LEU A 299 11.29 -19.16 -1.20
C LEU A 299 12.15 -19.97 -2.18
N GLY A 300 13.20 -19.33 -2.70
CA GLY A 300 14.24 -19.99 -3.50
C GLY A 300 15.46 -20.28 -2.63
N ARG A 301 15.97 -21.52 -2.62
CA ARG A 301 17.20 -21.92 -1.91
C ARG A 301 18.28 -22.41 -2.86
N LYS A 302 19.54 -22.11 -2.52
CA LYS A 302 20.75 -22.66 -3.16
C LYS A 302 21.27 -23.87 -2.42
#